data_AF-A0A915LK20-F1
#
_entry.id   AF-A0A915LK20-F1
#
_cell.length_a   1.000
_cell.length_b   1.000
_cell.length_c   1.000
_cell.angle_alpha   90.00
_cell.angle_beta   90.00
_cell.angle_gamma   90.00
#
_symmetry.space_group_name_H-M   'P 1'
#
loop_
_entity.id
_entity.type
_entity.pdbx_description
1 polymer ?
#
loop_
_entity_poly.entity_id
_entity_poly.type
_entity_poly.pdbx_seq_one_letter_code
_entity_poly.pdbx_strand_id
1 'polypeptide(L)'
;MYAKHFDLIKYIHFNIEVIEVRRVEEDDQDLFKKWSVSLSSGITKIYSAVLICTGHHCEPRIPTEINGLNNFKGRVLHSKHYHDYKGFENKRVMLVGIGNSSLDIAVELAGIAKNDDINYIDEYCVYTKDGRCYQVDVIILCTGYSFGFPFLKPPGLIPVT
;
A
#
# COMPACT_ATOMS: atom_id res chain seq x y z
N MET A 1 -8.25 -25.98 1.13
CA MET A 1 -7.95 -24.70 0.43
C MET A 1 -8.93 -24.55 -0.73
N TYR A 2 -9.67 -23.45 -0.80
CA TYR A 2 -10.79 -23.23 -1.73
C TYR A 2 -10.45 -23.53 -3.20
N ALA A 3 -9.36 -22.97 -3.74
CA ALA A 3 -8.96 -23.16 -5.13
C ALA A 3 -8.63 -24.61 -5.50
N LYS A 4 -8.13 -25.42 -4.55
CA LYS A 4 -7.91 -26.86 -4.75
C LYS A 4 -9.23 -27.63 -4.78
N HIS A 5 -10.19 -27.25 -3.93
CA HIS A 5 -11.49 -27.90 -3.87
C HIS A 5 -12.29 -27.73 -5.16
N PHE A 6 -12.20 -26.55 -5.79
CA PHE A 6 -12.88 -26.25 -7.06
C PHE A 6 -12.02 -26.46 -8.32
N ASP A 7 -10.85 -27.10 -8.20
CA ASP A 7 -9.94 -27.38 -9.30
C ASP A 7 -9.58 -26.14 -10.17
N LEU A 8 -9.38 -24.99 -9.51
CA LEU A 8 -9.07 -23.72 -10.17
C LEU A 8 -7.58 -23.53 -10.41
N ILE A 9 -6.72 -24.30 -9.73
CA ILE A 9 -5.25 -24.18 -9.79
C ILE A 9 -4.72 -24.29 -11.22
N LYS A 10 -5.35 -25.13 -12.06
CA LYS A 10 -4.96 -25.32 -13.48
C LYS A 10 -5.06 -24.06 -14.34
N TYR A 11 -5.84 -23.06 -13.91
CA TYR A 11 -5.99 -21.77 -14.61
C TYR A 11 -5.07 -20.69 -14.05
N ILE A 12 -4.39 -20.94 -12.93
CA ILE A 12 -3.56 -19.95 -12.25
C ILE A 12 -2.11 -20.16 -12.65
N HIS A 13 -1.50 -19.13 -13.22
CA HIS A 13 -0.08 -19.11 -13.52
C HIS A 13 0.67 -18.32 -12.44
N PHE A 14 1.37 -19.03 -11.57
CA PHE A 14 2.20 -18.42 -10.52
C PHE A 14 3.52 -17.89 -11.07
N ASN A 15 4.14 -16.96 -10.35
CA ASN A 15 5.41 -16.32 -10.73
C ASN A 15 5.37 -15.64 -12.10
N ILE A 16 4.19 -15.19 -12.52
CA ILE A 16 3.99 -14.38 -13.73
C ILE A 16 3.39 -13.05 -13.29
N GLU A 17 4.20 -12.00 -13.35
CA GLU A 17 3.73 -10.64 -13.16
C GLU A 17 3.16 -10.07 -14.48
N VAL A 18 2.06 -9.33 -14.38
CA VAL A 18 1.50 -8.53 -15.47
C VAL A 18 2.18 -7.16 -15.47
N ILE A 19 2.92 -6.86 -16.53
CA ILE A 19 3.66 -5.60 -16.67
C ILE A 19 2.79 -4.52 -17.32
N GLU A 20 1.99 -4.90 -18.31
CA GLU A 20 1.19 -3.94 -19.06
C GLU A 20 -0.16 -4.54 -19.45
N VAL A 21 -1.21 -3.74 -19.34
CA VAL A 21 -2.54 -3.99 -19.88
C VAL A 21 -2.93 -2.76 -20.68
N ARG A 22 -3.11 -2.93 -21.99
CA ARG A 22 -3.53 -1.84 -22.88
C ARG A 22 -4.70 -2.28 -23.74
N ARG A 23 -5.55 -1.32 -24.09
CA ARG A 23 -6.58 -1.55 -25.10
C ARG A 23 -5.94 -1.59 -26.48
N VAL A 24 -6.37 -2.55 -27.31
CA VAL A 24 -5.94 -2.64 -28.70
C VAL A 24 -6.77 -1.64 -29.50
N GLU A 25 -6.12 -0.73 -30.21
CA GLU A 25 -6.75 0.17 -31.17
C GLU A 25 -6.65 -0.51 -32.54
N GLU A 26 -7.73 -1.16 -32.98
CA GLU A 26 -7.89 -1.72 -34.34
C GLU A 26 -9.02 -0.96 -35.05
N ASP A 27 -8.93 -0.90 -36.39
CA ASP A 27 -9.85 -0.18 -37.28
C ASP A 27 -11.34 -0.46 -36.96
N ASP A 28 -12.18 0.56 -37.19
CA ASP A 28 -13.61 0.72 -36.87
C ASP A 28 -14.58 -0.46 -37.23
N GLN A 29 -14.08 -1.57 -37.79
CA GLN A 29 -14.88 -2.70 -38.23
C GLN A 29 -15.01 -3.83 -37.19
N ASP A 30 -14.16 -3.88 -36.15
CA ASP A 30 -14.25 -4.93 -35.13
C ASP A 30 -15.10 -4.46 -33.93
N LEU A 31 -16.32 -4.99 -33.82
CA LEU A 31 -17.28 -4.64 -32.77
C LEU A 31 -16.77 -5.00 -31.35
N PHE A 32 -15.81 -5.92 -31.26
CA PHE A 32 -15.27 -6.41 -29.99
C PHE A 32 -13.92 -5.78 -29.66
N LYS A 33 -13.95 -4.84 -28.72
CA LYS A 33 -12.74 -4.21 -28.16
C LYS A 33 -11.87 -5.26 -27.46
N LYS A 34 -10.66 -5.48 -27.96
CA LYS A 34 -9.67 -6.43 -27.40
C LYS A 34 -8.69 -5.73 -26.45
N TRP A 35 -8.10 -6.53 -25.57
CA TRP A 35 -7.08 -6.11 -24.61
C TRP A 35 -5.79 -6.88 -24.83
N SER A 36 -4.67 -6.15 -24.83
CA SER A 36 -3.34 -6.71 -24.87
C SER A 36 -2.75 -6.70 -23.46
N VAL A 37 -2.31 -7.86 -23.00
CA VAL A 37 -1.70 -8.07 -21.68
C VAL A 37 -0.28 -8.57 -21.87
N SER A 38 0.70 -7.78 -21.46
CA SER A 38 2.12 -8.10 -21.50
C SER A 38 2.59 -8.61 -20.15
N LEU A 39 3.32 -9.73 -20.17
CA LEU A 39 3.77 -10.45 -19.00
C LEU A 39 5.28 -10.26 -18.80
N SER A 40 5.74 -10.43 -17.56
CA SER A 40 7.17 -10.43 -17.18
C SER A 40 8.03 -11.46 -17.90
N SER A 41 7.42 -12.54 -18.40
CA SER A 41 8.07 -13.51 -19.28
C SER A 41 8.41 -12.98 -20.69
N GLY A 42 8.00 -11.76 -21.03
CA GLY A 42 8.10 -11.19 -22.39
C GLY A 42 6.97 -11.62 -23.33
N ILE A 43 6.06 -12.48 -22.88
CA ILE A 43 4.91 -12.93 -23.66
C ILE A 43 3.78 -11.90 -23.57
N THR A 44 3.21 -11.54 -24.71
CA THR A 44 1.98 -10.74 -24.80
C THR A 44 0.82 -11.63 -25.25
N LYS A 45 -0.32 -11.50 -24.58
CA LYS A 45 -1.56 -12.24 -24.88
C LYS A 45 -2.72 -11.28 -25.11
N ILE A 46 -3.61 -11.65 -26.04
CA ILE A 46 -4.80 -10.89 -26.37
C ILE A 46 -6.02 -11.54 -25.71
N TYR A 47 -6.85 -10.73 -25.08
CA TYR A 47 -8.07 -11.15 -24.40
C TYR A 47 -9.27 -10.27 -24.78
N SER A 48 -10.47 -10.84 -24.77
CA SER A 48 -11.71 -10.09 -24.98
C SER A 48 -12.10 -9.25 -23.75
N ALA A 49 -11.67 -9.66 -22.55
CA ALA A 49 -11.92 -8.95 -21.30
C ALA A 49 -10.78 -9.18 -20.32
N VAL A 50 -10.58 -8.21 -19.42
CA VAL A 50 -9.58 -8.29 -18.34
C VAL A 50 -10.26 -7.94 -17.02
N LEU A 51 -10.16 -8.83 -16.03
CA LEU A 51 -10.61 -8.58 -14.66
C LEU A 51 -9.37 -8.31 -13.79
N ILE A 52 -9.37 -7.16 -13.10
CA ILE A 52 -8.26 -6.77 -12.23
C ILE A 52 -8.60 -7.14 -10.79
N CYS A 53 -7.87 -8.10 -10.23
CA CYS A 53 -8.05 -8.60 -8.87
C CYS A 53 -6.76 -8.50 -8.04
N THR A 54 -5.92 -7.51 -8.30
CA THR A 54 -4.59 -7.34 -7.68
C THR A 54 -4.63 -6.84 -6.22
N GLY A 55 -5.82 -6.52 -5.70
CA GLY A 55 -5.98 -5.89 -4.39
C GLY A 55 -5.67 -4.39 -4.40
N HIS A 56 -5.94 -3.73 -3.27
CA HIS A 56 -5.84 -2.27 -3.09
C HIS A 56 -4.84 -1.86 -1.99
N HIS A 57 -4.08 -2.81 -1.44
CA HIS A 57 -3.17 -2.62 -0.31
C HIS A 57 -1.71 -2.93 -0.66
N CYS A 58 -1.30 -2.61 -1.89
CA CYS A 58 0.03 -3.00 -2.35
C CYS A 58 1.08 -1.92 -2.05
N GLU A 59 0.77 -0.64 -2.24
CA GLU A 59 1.76 0.43 -2.07
C GLU A 59 1.52 1.23 -0.80
N PRO A 60 2.40 1.15 0.22
CA PRO A 60 2.34 2.02 1.39
C PRO A 60 2.22 3.49 1.01
N ARG A 61 1.23 4.20 1.57
CA ARG A 61 1.19 5.66 1.43
C ARG A 61 2.12 6.26 2.47
N ILE A 62 3.25 6.82 2.03
CA ILE A 62 4.13 7.62 2.89
C ILE A 62 3.75 9.09 2.71
N PRO A 63 3.17 9.76 3.74
CA PRO A 63 2.72 11.13 3.61
C PRO A 63 3.90 12.09 3.52
N THR A 64 4.05 12.75 2.37
CA THR A 64 5.06 13.80 2.15
C THR A 64 4.70 15.12 2.81
N GLU A 65 3.43 15.27 3.18
CA GLU A 65 2.86 16.43 3.88
C GLU A 65 3.30 16.54 5.35
N ILE A 66 3.90 15.49 5.93
CA ILE A 66 4.40 15.54 7.31
C ILE A 66 5.75 16.24 7.34
N ASN A 67 5.71 17.49 7.79
CA ASN A 67 6.91 18.32 7.91
C ASN A 67 7.93 17.70 8.87
N GLY A 68 9.17 17.54 8.41
CA GLY A 68 10.30 17.06 9.20
C GLY A 68 10.39 15.54 9.38
N LEU A 69 9.49 14.75 8.79
CA LEU A 69 9.56 13.28 8.82
C LEU A 69 10.91 12.73 8.29
N ASN A 70 11.46 13.35 7.24
CA ASN A 70 12.76 12.97 6.66
C ASN A 70 13.96 13.33 7.55
N ASN A 71 13.78 14.24 8.51
CA ASN A 71 14.84 14.68 9.42
C ASN A 71 14.89 13.85 10.71
N PHE A 72 13.86 13.05 10.96
CA PHE A 72 13.76 12.18 12.13
C PHE A 72 14.92 11.17 12.15
N LYS A 73 15.63 11.10 13.27
CA LYS A 73 16.81 10.23 13.45
C LYS A 73 16.46 8.85 13.99
N GLY A 74 15.24 8.68 14.52
CA GLY A 74 14.73 7.38 14.94
C GLY A 74 14.26 6.52 13.75
N ARG A 75 13.59 5.41 14.07
CA ARG A 75 13.12 4.47 13.05
C ARG A 75 11.76 4.90 12.50
N VAL A 76 11.62 5.01 11.18
CA VAL A 76 10.32 5.18 10.52
C VAL A 76 9.97 3.90 9.75
N LEU A 77 8.74 3.41 9.91
CA LEU A 77 8.21 2.30 9.12
C LEU A 77 6.73 2.48 8.82
N HIS A 78 6.24 1.85 7.75
CA HIS A 78 4.81 1.75 7.50
C HIS A 78 4.21 0.51 8.18
N SER A 79 2.92 0.54 8.54
CA SER A 79 2.20 -0.58 9.17
C SER A 79 2.28 -1.88 8.36
N LYS A 80 2.40 -1.79 7.02
CA LYS A 80 2.66 -2.93 6.12
C LYS A 80 3.91 -3.75 6.52
N HIS A 81 4.92 -3.08 7.08
CA HIS A 81 6.20 -3.68 7.48
C HIS A 81 6.25 -4.00 8.99
N TYR A 82 5.16 -3.76 9.71
CA TYR A 82 5.00 -4.22 11.07
C TYR A 82 4.58 -5.70 11.06
N HIS A 83 5.26 -6.52 11.86
CA HIS A 83 5.04 -7.98 11.89
C HIS A 83 4.66 -8.47 13.28
N ASP A 84 5.37 -8.04 14.31
CA ASP A 84 5.09 -8.34 15.72
C ASP A 84 5.62 -7.22 16.63
N TYR A 85 5.26 -7.30 17.91
CA TYR A 85 5.71 -6.38 18.95
C TYR A 85 7.23 -6.43 19.25
N LYS A 86 7.95 -7.43 18.73
CA LYS A 86 9.35 -7.64 19.11
C LYS A 86 10.26 -6.56 18.55
N GLY A 87 11.17 -6.07 19.37
CA GLY A 87 12.06 -4.96 19.06
C GLY A 87 11.46 -3.58 19.31
N PHE A 88 10.21 -3.50 19.76
CA PHE A 88 9.57 -2.27 20.24
C PHE A 88 9.56 -2.17 21.77
N GLU A 89 10.08 -3.16 22.49
CA GLU A 89 10.15 -3.14 23.94
C GLU A 89 11.00 -1.95 24.42
N ASN A 90 10.47 -1.20 25.39
CA ASN A 90 11.09 -0.01 25.97
C ASN A 90 11.38 1.12 24.96
N LYS A 91 10.78 1.09 23.76
CA LYS A 91 10.84 2.18 22.78
C LYS A 91 9.62 3.06 22.91
N ARG A 92 9.71 4.35 22.66
CA ARG A 92 8.53 5.22 22.58
C ARG A 92 8.05 5.22 21.13
N VAL A 93 6.86 4.68 20.90
CA VAL A 93 6.33 4.48 19.56
C VAL A 93 5.23 5.49 19.28
N MET A 94 5.33 6.21 18.16
CA MET A 94 4.25 7.05 17.65
C MET A 94 3.58 6.38 16.46
N LEU A 95 2.27 6.20 16.53
CA LEU A 95 1.43 5.76 15.45
C LEU A 95 0.84 6.99 14.75
N VAL A 96 0.96 7.03 13.43
CA VAL A 96 0.46 8.15 12.62
C VAL A 96 -0.71 7.67 11.78
N GLY A 97 -1.90 8.18 12.05
CA GLY A 97 -3.13 7.86 11.32
C GLY A 97 -4.16 7.14 12.18
N ILE A 98 -5.43 7.29 11.79
CA ILE A 98 -6.61 6.83 12.54
C ILE A 98 -7.27 5.59 11.91
N GLY A 99 -6.56 4.86 11.05
CA GLY A 99 -7.08 3.64 10.40
C GLY A 99 -7.05 2.40 11.31
N ASN A 100 -7.70 1.32 10.85
CA ASN A 100 -7.77 0.03 11.56
C ASN A 100 -6.39 -0.47 12.02
N SER A 101 -5.38 -0.40 11.14
CA SER A 101 -4.01 -0.82 11.47
C SER A 101 -3.43 -0.06 12.66
N SER A 102 -3.76 1.22 12.82
CA SER A 102 -3.30 2.00 13.97
C SER A 102 -3.91 1.48 15.27
N LEU A 103 -5.20 1.18 15.25
CA LEU A 103 -5.90 0.65 16.42
C LEU A 103 -5.38 -0.74 16.81
N ASP A 104 -5.23 -1.65 15.84
CA ASP A 104 -4.74 -3.01 16.09
C ASP A 104 -3.31 -2.99 16.67
N ILE A 105 -2.41 -2.20 16.07
CA ILE A 105 -1.03 -2.06 16.55
C ILE A 105 -0.98 -1.34 17.91
N ALA A 106 -1.84 -0.34 18.14
CA ALA A 106 -1.92 0.35 19.44
C ALA A 106 -2.32 -0.60 20.57
N VAL A 107 -3.22 -1.54 20.30
CA VAL A 107 -3.64 -2.58 21.26
C VAL A 107 -2.51 -3.57 21.50
N GLU A 108 -1.78 -3.99 20.46
CA GLU A 108 -0.65 -4.91 20.62
C GLU A 108 0.53 -4.26 21.37
N LEU A 109 0.78 -2.97 21.12
CA LEU A 109 1.80 -2.15 21.78
C LEU A 109 1.24 -1.32 22.93
N ALA A 110 0.20 -1.82 23.60
CA ALA A 110 -0.50 -1.08 24.65
C ALA A 110 0.45 -0.58 25.74
N GLY A 111 0.33 0.71 26.10
CA GLY A 111 1.18 1.37 27.09
C GLY A 111 2.50 1.94 26.54
N ILE A 112 2.84 1.63 25.29
CA ILE A 112 4.08 2.05 24.63
C ILE A 112 3.78 2.98 23.44
N ALA A 113 2.71 2.67 22.69
CA ALA A 113 2.29 3.43 21.53
C ALA A 113 1.42 4.64 21.89
N LYS A 114 1.63 5.76 21.20
CA LYS A 114 0.74 6.93 21.18
C LYS A 114 0.21 7.17 19.78
N ASN A 115 -1.00 7.67 19.66
CA ASN A 115 -1.61 8.09 18.40
C ASN A 115 -2.18 9.51 18.60
N ASP A 116 -1.78 10.44 17.74
CA ASP A 116 -2.18 11.85 17.83
C ASP A 116 -2.01 12.57 16.48
N ASP A 117 -2.65 13.72 16.34
CA ASP A 117 -2.59 14.54 15.11
C ASP A 117 -1.29 15.33 15.05
N ILE A 118 -0.44 15.00 14.07
CA ILE A 118 0.90 15.60 13.92
C ILE A 118 0.83 16.99 13.30
N ASN A 119 1.62 17.91 13.84
CA ASN A 119 1.93 19.22 13.27
C ASN A 119 3.32 19.24 12.60
N TYR A 120 4.37 18.82 13.32
CA TYR A 120 5.76 18.80 12.86
C TYR A 120 6.57 17.72 13.60
N ILE A 121 7.65 17.23 12.97
CA ILE A 121 8.58 16.27 13.54
C ILE A 121 10.01 16.85 13.50
N ASP A 122 10.71 16.89 14.63
CA ASP A 122 12.15 17.18 14.64
C ASP A 122 12.99 15.89 14.66
N GLU A 123 14.26 15.97 15.03
CA GLU A 123 15.15 14.80 15.06
C GLU A 123 14.66 13.66 15.98
N TYR A 124 13.97 13.96 17.08
CA TYR A 124 13.58 12.97 18.10
C TYR A 124 12.18 13.19 18.70
N CYS A 125 11.49 14.26 18.33
CA CYS A 125 10.21 14.65 18.91
C CYS A 125 9.13 14.83 17.84
N VAL A 126 7.93 14.38 18.19
CA VAL A 126 6.71 14.63 17.44
C VAL A 126 5.93 15.73 18.17
N TYR A 127 5.66 16.82 17.46
CA TYR A 127 4.82 17.92 17.90
C TYR A 127 3.43 17.76 17.31
N THR A 128 2.43 17.75 18.17
CA THR A 128 1.04 17.56 17.79
C THR A 128 0.34 18.90 17.59
N LYS A 129 -0.81 18.88 16.91
CA LYS A 129 -1.62 20.07 16.66
C LYS A 129 -2.20 20.68 17.93
N ASP A 130 -2.38 19.89 18.98
CA ASP A 130 -2.83 20.36 20.30
C ASP A 130 -1.70 20.94 21.17
N GLY A 131 -0.48 21.04 20.62
CA GLY A 131 0.67 21.67 21.27
C GLY A 131 1.48 20.74 22.18
N ARG A 132 1.18 19.44 22.22
CA ARG A 132 1.99 18.47 22.95
C ARG A 132 3.26 18.12 22.17
N CYS A 133 4.25 17.67 22.93
CA CYS A 133 5.51 17.17 22.40
C CYS A 133 5.78 15.79 23.00
N TYR A 134 6.06 14.82 22.12
CA TYR A 134 6.43 13.48 22.51
C TYR A 134 7.79 13.16 21.94
N GLN A 135 8.76 12.91 22.81
CA GLN A 135 10.02 12.33 22.39
C GLN A 135 9.78 10.85 22.05
N VAL A 136 10.20 10.43 20.86
CA VAL A 136 9.86 9.15 20.25
C VAL A 136 11.09 8.50 19.64
N ASP A 137 11.15 7.17 19.69
CA ASP A 137 12.25 6.40 19.12
C ASP A 137 11.84 5.74 17.78
N VAL A 138 10.54 5.54 17.59
CA VAL A 138 9.95 4.90 16.42
C VAL A 138 8.68 5.62 15.99
N ILE A 139 8.51 5.82 14.68
CA ILE A 139 7.28 6.27 14.06
C ILE A 139 6.74 5.15 13.15
N ILE A 140 5.51 4.71 13.40
CA ILE A 140 4.79 3.74 12.57
C ILE A 140 3.69 4.47 11.81
N LEU A 141 3.85 4.59 10.50
CA LEU A 141 2.90 5.19 9.58
C LEU A 141 1.75 4.21 9.33
N CYS A 142 0.57 4.55 9.84
CA CYS A 142 -0.70 3.84 9.63
C CYS A 142 -1.59 4.63 8.66
N THR A 143 -0.97 5.13 7.59
CA THR A 143 -1.51 6.13 6.65
C THR A 143 -2.19 5.50 5.43
N GLY A 144 -2.43 4.20 5.48
CA GLY A 144 -3.12 3.45 4.43
C GLY A 144 -2.24 3.18 3.21
N TYR A 145 -2.88 2.93 2.08
CA TYR A 145 -2.21 2.51 0.86
C TYR A 145 -2.60 3.44 -0.29
N SER A 146 -1.67 3.63 -1.20
CA SER A 146 -1.95 4.25 -2.50
C SER A 146 -2.63 3.24 -3.40
N PHE A 147 -3.72 3.65 -4.04
CA PHE A 147 -4.39 2.86 -5.05
C PHE A 147 -3.92 3.27 -6.44
N GLY A 148 -3.52 2.29 -7.24
CA GLY A 148 -3.16 2.52 -8.62
C GLY A 148 -2.98 1.22 -9.39
N PHE A 149 -3.18 1.31 -10.70
CA PHE A 149 -2.93 0.22 -11.64
C PHE A 149 -1.78 0.65 -12.58
N PRO A 150 -0.52 0.58 -12.12
CA PRO A 150 0.62 1.10 -12.90
C PRO A 150 0.81 0.39 -14.24
N PHE A 151 0.35 -0.86 -14.32
CA PHE A 151 0.32 -1.68 -15.53
C PHE A 151 -0.77 -1.27 -16.52
N LEU A 152 -1.81 -0.52 -16.12
CA LEU A 152 -2.92 -0.18 -17.02
C LEU A 152 -2.59 1.05 -17.87
N LYS A 153 -2.78 0.95 -19.19
CA LYS A 153 -2.54 2.02 -20.17
C LYS A 153 -3.80 2.34 -21.00
N PRO A 154 -4.10 3.63 -21.26
CA PRO A 154 -3.45 4.80 -20.67
C PRO A 154 -3.71 4.90 -19.15
N PRO A 155 -2.86 5.61 -18.39
CA PRO A 155 -3.12 5.89 -16.98
C PRO A 155 -4.47 6.58 -16.80
N GLY A 156 -5.25 6.19 -15.79
CA GLY A 156 -6.55 6.80 -15.51
C GLY A 156 -7.73 6.25 -16.34
N LEU A 157 -7.52 5.16 -17.10
CA LEU A 157 -8.60 4.47 -17.83
C LEU A 157 -9.73 3.99 -16.90
N ILE A 158 -9.40 3.66 -15.65
CA ILE A 158 -10.37 3.39 -14.59
C ILE A 158 -10.23 4.53 -13.58
N PRO A 159 -11.29 5.33 -13.35
CA PRO A 159 -11.25 6.36 -12.32
C PRO A 159 -11.07 5.68 -10.97
N VAL A 160 -10.01 6.07 -10.28
CA VAL A 160 -9.77 5.70 -8.89
C VAL A 160 -10.48 6.74 -8.05
N THR A 161 -11.63 6.38 -7.48
CA THR A 161 -12.38 7.23 -6.54
C THR A 161 -11.91 7.02 -5.11
#